data_AF-A0A8C9GQI9-F1
#
_entry.id   AF-A0A8C9GQI9-F1
#
_cell.length_a   1.000
_cell.length_b   1.000
_cell.length_c   1.000
_cell.angle_alpha   90.00
_cell.angle_beta   90.00
_cell.angle_gamma   90.00
#
_symmetry.space_group_name_H-M   'P 1'
#
loop_
_entity.id
_entity.type
_entity.pdbx_description
1 polymer ?
#
loop_
_entity_poly.entity_id
_entity_poly.type
_entity_poly.pdbx_seq_one_letter_code
_entity_poly.pdbx_strand_id
1 'polypeptide(L)'
;MAEPSSARRPVPLIESELYFLIARYLSAGPCRRAAQVLVQELEQYQLLPKRLDWEGNEHNRSYEELHYVFNFLKICQSIFQSLCAILHPYLPRMSSSCSTSSNTWSCQSF
;
A
#
# COMPACT_ATOMS: atom_id res chain seq x y z
N MET A 1 -21.19 -33.36 -16.83
CA MET A 1 -20.94 -33.13 -15.39
C MET A 1 -20.69 -31.64 -15.24
N ALA A 2 -21.64 -30.92 -14.63
CA ALA A 2 -21.54 -29.49 -14.39
C ALA A 2 -21.13 -29.30 -12.93
N GLU A 3 -19.87 -28.92 -12.71
CA GLU A 3 -19.38 -28.57 -11.37
C GLU A 3 -20.10 -27.30 -10.89
N PRO A 4 -20.60 -27.27 -9.64
CA PRO A 4 -21.46 -26.22 -9.17
C PRO A 4 -20.67 -24.93 -8.97
N SER A 5 -21.23 -23.86 -9.52
CA SER A 5 -20.98 -22.46 -9.22
C SER A 5 -20.47 -22.25 -7.78
N SER A 6 -19.16 -22.12 -7.64
CA SER A 6 -18.50 -21.72 -6.41
C SER A 6 -19.10 -20.39 -5.97
N ALA A 7 -19.91 -20.42 -4.91
CA ALA A 7 -20.31 -19.23 -4.18
C ALA A 7 -19.04 -18.44 -3.86
N ARG A 8 -18.83 -17.32 -4.57
CA ARG A 8 -17.65 -16.47 -4.42
C ARG A 8 -17.66 -15.95 -2.99
N ARG A 9 -16.83 -16.55 -2.15
CA ARG A 9 -16.49 -15.97 -0.86
C ARG A 9 -15.91 -14.58 -1.15
N PRO A 10 -16.30 -13.53 -0.40
CA PRO A 10 -15.62 -12.26 -0.49
C PRO A 10 -14.14 -12.52 -0.21
N VAL A 11 -13.30 -12.32 -1.21
CA VAL A 11 -11.87 -12.50 -1.09
C VAL A 11 -11.40 -11.51 -0.03
N PRO A 12 -10.75 -11.95 1.05
CA PRO A 12 -10.30 -11.05 2.09
C PRO A 12 -9.37 -9.99 1.48
N LEU A 13 -9.48 -8.75 1.95
CA LEU A 13 -8.69 -7.61 1.43
C LEU A 13 -7.18 -7.93 1.36
N ILE A 14 -6.69 -8.73 2.30
CA ILE A 14 -5.29 -9.19 2.37
C ILE A 14 -4.89 -10.02 1.14
N GLU A 15 -5.79 -10.85 0.61
CA GLU A 15 -5.51 -11.69 -0.56
C GLU A 15 -5.48 -10.84 -1.82
N SER A 16 -6.40 -9.87 -1.97
CA SER A 16 -6.37 -8.92 -3.10
C SER A 16 -5.07 -8.10 -3.16
N GLU A 17 -4.57 -7.66 -2.01
CA GLU A 17 -3.29 -6.95 -1.91
C GLU A 17 -2.12 -7.86 -2.31
N LEU A 18 -2.14 -9.11 -1.88
CA LEU A 18 -1.10 -10.08 -2.19
C LEU A 18 -1.01 -10.33 -3.70
N TYR A 19 -2.13 -10.55 -4.38
CA TYR A 19 -2.14 -10.77 -5.83
C TYR A 19 -1.60 -9.55 -6.60
N PHE A 20 -1.95 -8.34 -6.17
CA PHE A 20 -1.40 -7.12 -6.75
C PHE A 20 0.13 -7.04 -6.59
N LEU A 21 0.65 -7.38 -5.41
CA LEU A 21 2.10 -7.39 -5.16
C LEU A 21 2.82 -8.44 -6.01
N ILE A 22 2.23 -9.62 -6.17
CA ILE A 22 2.77 -10.70 -7.02
C ILE A 22 2.79 -10.24 -8.48
N ALA A 23 1.69 -9.66 -9.00
CA ALA A 23 1.64 -9.10 -10.35
C ALA A 23 2.79 -8.11 -10.60
N ARG A 24 3.03 -7.23 -9.62
CA ARG A 24 4.08 -6.23 -9.71
C ARG A 24 5.49 -6.82 -9.65
N TYR A 25 5.69 -7.82 -8.80
CA TYR A 25 6.96 -8.54 -8.72
C TYR A 25 7.29 -9.24 -10.04
N LEU A 26 6.30 -9.92 -10.63
CA LEU A 26 6.46 -10.61 -11.91
C LEU A 26 6.71 -9.63 -13.07
N SER A 27 6.04 -8.47 -13.07
CA SER A 27 6.26 -7.41 -14.07
C SER A 27 7.66 -6.80 -14.02
N ALA A 28 8.24 -6.69 -12.83
CA ALA A 28 9.62 -6.23 -12.65
C ALA A 28 10.67 -7.32 -12.99
N GLY A 29 10.25 -8.58 -13.07
CA GLY A 29 11.12 -9.73 -13.33
C GLY A 29 11.13 -10.20 -14.79
N PRO A 30 11.72 -11.39 -15.06
CA PRO A 30 11.73 -12.01 -16.38
C PRO A 30 10.34 -12.55 -16.81
N CYS A 31 9.43 -12.76 -15.85
CA CYS A 31 8.13 -13.39 -16.06
C CYS A 31 7.02 -12.41 -16.47
N ARG A 32 7.31 -11.49 -17.40
CA ARG A 32 6.36 -10.44 -17.83
C ARG A 32 5.06 -10.99 -18.43
N ARG A 33 5.15 -12.09 -19.19
CA ARG A 33 3.98 -12.76 -19.78
C ARG A 33 3.03 -13.29 -18.71
N ALA A 34 3.57 -13.90 -17.65
CA ALA A 34 2.78 -14.38 -16.53
C ALA A 34 2.11 -13.22 -15.78
N ALA A 35 2.82 -12.10 -15.63
CA ALA A 35 2.25 -10.90 -15.01
C ALA A 35 1.05 -10.35 -15.81
N GLN A 36 1.14 -10.29 -17.14
CA GLN A 36 0.03 -9.82 -17.99
C GLN A 36 -1.23 -10.68 -17.85
N VAL A 37 -1.08 -12.01 -17.88
CA VAL A 37 -2.20 -12.94 -17.69
C VAL A 37 -2.83 -12.74 -16.31
N LEU A 38 -1.99 -12.62 -15.27
CA LEU A 38 -2.47 -12.42 -13.91
C LEU A 38 -3.20 -11.07 -13.73
N VAL A 39 -2.77 -10.01 -14.41
CA VAL A 39 -3.49 -8.72 -14.44
C VAL A 39 -4.85 -8.85 -15.11
N GLN A 40 -4.94 -9.57 -16.23
CA GLN A 40 -6.21 -9.81 -16.91
C GLN A 40 -7.18 -10.61 -16.04
N GLU A 41 -6.69 -11.65 -15.35
CA GLU A 41 -7.50 -12.42 -14.39
C GLU A 41 -7.95 -11.52 -13.23
N LEU A 42 -7.07 -10.70 -12.66
CA LEU A 42 -7.40 -9.77 -11.58
C LEU A 42 -8.53 -8.80 -11.97
N GLU A 43 -8.52 -8.26 -13.19
CA GLU A 43 -9.58 -7.39 -13.69
C GLU A 43 -10.89 -8.16 -13.94
N GLN A 44 -10.81 -9.34 -14.55
CA GLN A 44 -11.98 -10.19 -14.82
C GLN A 44 -12.69 -10.64 -13.54
N TYR A 45 -11.92 -10.94 -12.49
CA TYR A 45 -12.43 -11.36 -11.20
C TYR A 45 -12.69 -10.19 -10.23
N GLN A 46 -12.38 -8.94 -10.62
CA GLN A 46 -12.44 -7.73 -9.77
C GLN A 46 -11.78 -7.94 -8.40
N LEU A 47 -10.62 -8.59 -8.40
CA LEU A 47 -9.83 -8.88 -7.20
C LEU A 47 -8.87 -7.74 -6.84
N LEU A 48 -8.94 -6.63 -7.56
CA LEU A 48 -8.13 -5.46 -7.26
C LEU A 48 -8.64 -4.75 -6.00
N PRO A 49 -7.74 -4.26 -5.13
CA PRO A 49 -8.13 -3.50 -3.96
C PRO A 49 -8.92 -2.26 -4.40
N LYS A 50 -10.19 -2.20 -3.99
CA LYS A 50 -11.09 -1.09 -4.31
C LYS A 50 -10.75 0.14 -3.48
N ARG A 51 -11.09 1.32 -4.00
CA ARG A 51 -11.03 2.56 -3.22
C ARG A 51 -12.26 2.63 -2.31
N LEU A 52 -12.05 2.98 -1.05
CA LEU A 52 -13.13 3.51 -0.23
C LEU A 52 -13.13 5.02 -0.36
N ASP A 53 -14.29 5.58 -0.67
CA ASP A 53 -14.54 7.01 -0.55
C ASP A 53 -14.67 7.42 0.91
N TRP A 54 -14.68 8.73 1.15
CA TRP A 54 -14.86 9.28 2.49
C TRP A 54 -16.25 8.95 3.10
N GLU A 55 -17.24 8.63 2.25
CA GLU A 55 -18.55 8.08 2.64
C GLU A 55 -18.56 6.55 2.79
N GLY A 56 -17.42 5.88 2.56
CA GLY A 56 -17.31 4.42 2.65
C GLY A 56 -17.76 3.66 1.40
N ASN A 57 -18.06 4.35 0.30
CA ASN A 57 -18.45 3.70 -0.95
C ASN A 57 -17.25 3.07 -1.66
N GLU A 58 -17.45 1.88 -2.23
CA GLU A 58 -16.42 1.15 -2.97
C GLU A 58 -16.37 1.57 -4.44
N HIS A 59 -15.22 2.05 -4.90
CA HIS A 59 -14.95 2.36 -6.30
C HIS A 59 -13.93 1.40 -6.89
N ASN A 60 -14.31 0.81 -8.03
CA ASN A 60 -13.42 -0.03 -8.82
C ASN A 60 -12.29 0.83 -9.39
N ARG A 61 -11.06 0.31 -9.36
CA ARG A 61 -9.89 0.92 -10.01
C ARG A 61 -9.31 -0.02 -11.05
N SER A 62 -8.70 0.55 -12.08
CA SER A 62 -7.89 -0.19 -13.03
C SER A 62 -6.52 -0.56 -12.43
N TYR A 63 -5.90 -1.63 -12.95
CA TYR A 63 -4.57 -2.04 -12.50
C TYR A 63 -3.51 -0.95 -12.76
N GLU A 64 -3.60 -0.28 -13.91
CA GLU A 64 -2.72 0.82 -14.30
C GLU A 64 -2.77 1.96 -13.28
N GLU A 65 -3.96 2.42 -12.88
CA GLU A 65 -4.10 3.48 -11.87
C GLU A 65 -3.47 3.10 -10.52
N LEU A 66 -3.67 1.85 -10.08
CA LEU A 66 -3.02 1.33 -8.87
C LEU A 66 -1.50 1.30 -9.00
N HIS A 67 -0.99 0.93 -10.17
CA HIS A 67 0.43 0.92 -10.46
C HIS A 67 1.04 2.33 -10.39
N TYR A 68 0.39 3.32 -11.00
CA TYR A 68 0.81 4.72 -10.97
C TYR A 68 0.82 5.28 -9.54
N VAL A 69 -0.29 5.11 -8.80
CA VAL A 69 -0.39 5.60 -7.42
C VAL A 69 0.66 4.95 -6.52
N PHE A 70 0.88 3.65 -6.66
CA PHE A 70 1.89 2.95 -5.88
C PHE A 70 3.29 3.48 -6.18
N ASN A 71 3.65 3.64 -7.46
CA ASN A 71 4.96 4.16 -7.83
C ASN A 71 5.15 5.60 -7.37
N PHE A 72 4.13 6.44 -7.49
CA PHE A 72 4.14 7.80 -6.99
C PHE A 72 4.35 7.82 -5.46
N LEU A 73 3.64 6.97 -4.71
CA LEU A 73 3.80 6.87 -3.25
C LEU A 73 5.23 6.44 -2.87
N LYS A 74 5.81 5.47 -3.61
CA LYS A 74 7.21 5.05 -3.42
C LYS A 74 8.20 6.19 -3.69
N ILE A 75 8.00 6.95 -4.75
CA ILE A 75 8.84 8.09 -5.11
C ILE A 75 8.71 9.16 -4.02
N CYS A 76 7.50 9.50 -3.60
CA CYS A 76 7.25 10.43 -2.50
C CYS A 76 7.89 9.98 -1.19
N GLN A 77 7.81 8.69 -0.85
CA GLN A 77 8.45 8.14 0.35
C GLN A 77 9.97 8.24 0.28
N SER A 78 10.56 7.96 -0.89
CA SER A 78 12.01 8.10 -1.11
C SER A 78 12.45 9.56 -1.03
N ILE A 79 11.68 10.49 -1.60
CA ILE A 79 11.95 11.93 -1.54
C ILE A 79 11.80 12.42 -0.10
N PHE A 80 10.76 12.01 0.61
CA PHE A 80 10.55 12.34 2.01
C PHE A 80 11.69 11.81 2.89
N GLN A 81 12.12 10.56 2.73
CA GLN A 81 13.26 10.03 3.46
C GLN A 81 14.56 10.78 3.15
N SER A 82 14.78 11.13 1.89
CA SER A 82 15.96 11.91 1.47
C SER A 82 15.94 13.31 2.06
N LEU A 83 14.79 14.00 2.01
CA LEU A 83 14.60 15.31 2.61
C LEU A 83 14.72 15.27 4.13
N CYS A 84 14.14 14.26 4.80
CA CYS A 84 14.32 14.04 6.23
C CYS A 84 15.78 13.78 6.58
N ALA A 85 16.52 13.01 5.78
CA ALA A 85 17.96 12.80 6.01
C ALA A 85 18.77 14.09 5.85
N ILE A 86 18.37 14.97 4.94
CA ILE A 86 18.99 16.29 4.72
C ILE A 86 18.59 17.31 5.79
N LEU A 87 17.34 17.27 6.28
CA LEU A 87 16.80 18.17 7.32
C LEU A 87 17.14 17.71 8.75
N HIS A 88 17.46 16.43 8.96
CA HIS A 88 17.90 15.88 10.24
C HIS A 88 19.01 16.70 10.94
N PRO A 89 20.07 17.17 10.25
CA PRO A 89 21.09 18.01 10.88
C PRO A 89 20.66 19.47 11.13
N TYR A 90 19.56 19.93 10.55
CA TYR A 90 19.05 21.31 10.69
C TYR A 90 17.85 21.44 11.63
N LEU A 91 17.18 20.34 11.96
CA LEU A 91 16.22 20.30 13.05
C LEU A 91 17.00 20.39 14.36
N PRO A 92 16.72 21.38 15.23
CA PRO A 92 17.35 21.43 16.54
C PRO A 92 17.07 20.10 17.22
N ARG A 93 18.15 19.41 17.58
CA ARG A 93 18.13 18.19 18.37
C ARG A 93 17.44 18.56 19.68
N MET A 94 16.12 18.46 19.74
CA MET A 94 15.40 18.42 21.00
C MET A 94 15.83 17.11 21.64
N SER A 95 16.94 17.16 22.35
CA SER A 95 17.35 16.14 23.28
C SER A 95 16.36 16.17 24.44
N SER A 96 15.14 15.72 24.22
CA SER A 96 14.38 15.11 25.29
C SER A 96 15.00 13.74 25.50
N SER A 97 16.00 13.70 26.37
CA SER A 97 16.37 12.48 27.06
C SER A 97 15.10 11.97 27.76
N CYS A 98 14.32 11.14 27.06
CA CYS A 98 13.21 10.42 27.65
C CYS A 98 13.83 9.26 28.43
N SER A 99 14.48 9.59 29.54
CA SER A 99 14.70 8.63 30.61
C SER A 99 13.32 8.22 31.09
N THR A 100 12.93 6.98 30.80
CA THR A 100 11.77 6.34 31.38
C THR A 100 12.00 6.22 32.88
N SER A 101 11.69 7.28 33.62
CA SER A 101 11.45 7.20 35.05
C SER A 101 10.00 7.60 35.27
N SER A 102 9.29 6.64 35.84
CA SER A 102 7.88 6.58 36.15
C SER A 102 7.20 7.92 36.47
N ASN A 103 6.01 8.07 35.87
CA ASN A 103 4.88 8.85 36.38
C ASN A 103 5.09 10.35 36.55
N THR A 104 4.85 11.12 35.49
CA THR A 104 3.79 12.17 35.41
C THR A 104 3.97 12.94 34.10
N TRP A 105 2.94 12.91 33.25
CA TRP A 105 2.91 13.70 32.02
C TRP A 105 2.62 15.15 32.36
N SER A 106 3.65 15.96 32.56
CA SER A 106 3.52 17.42 32.45
C SER A 106 4.11 17.85 31.12
N CYS A 107 3.24 18.01 30.12
CA CYS A 107 3.50 18.85 28.98
C CYS A 107 3.51 20.30 29.47
N GLN A 108 4.69 20.90 29.64
CA GLN A 108 4.79 22.36 29.69
C GLN A 108 5.18 22.87 28.32
N SER A 109 4.30 23.72 27.81
CA SER A 109 4.35 24.46 26.58
C SER A 109 5.67 25.20 26.38
N PHE A 110 6.12 25.22 25.13
CA PHE A 110 6.54 26.46 24.48
C PHE A 110 6.09 26.42 23.02
#